data_AF-A0ABD1E512-F1
#
_entry.id   AF-A0ABD1E512-F1
#
_cell.length_a   1.000
_cell.length_b   1.000
_cell.length_c   1.000
_cell.angle_alpha   90.00
_cell.angle_beta   90.00
_cell.angle_gamma   90.00
#
_symmetry.space_group_name_H-M   'P 1'
#
loop_
_entity.id
_entity.type
_entity.pdbx_description
1 polymer ?
#
loop_
_entity_poly.entity_id
_entity_poly.type
_entity_poly.pdbx_seq_one_letter_code
_entity_poly.pdbx_strand_id
1 'polypeptide(L)'
;MESDFDEKLIEFVREAEMLWSKKSRYYKNTPMKLRIWTEISGKLNSTVEECIRRWKTLRDRYTREIKKKDMPSGSAGCSRPEWSFLATLEFLKDSVTPRR
;
A
#
# COMPACT_ATOMS: atom_id res chain seq x y z
N MET A 1 6.95 -15.91 9.34
CA MET A 1 6.35 -16.05 8.01
C MET A 1 5.54 -14.80 7.76
N GLU A 2 6.16 -13.83 7.09
CA GLU A 2 5.37 -12.79 6.42
C GLU A 2 4.67 -13.46 5.24
N SER A 3 3.39 -13.17 5.05
CA SER A 3 2.54 -13.95 4.15
C SER A 3 2.81 -13.54 2.70
N ASP A 4 3.24 -14.48 1.86
CA ASP A 4 3.38 -14.36 0.39
C ASP A 4 2.15 -13.69 -0.28
N PHE A 5 0.97 -13.88 0.32
CA PHE A 5 -0.26 -13.17 -0.04
C PHE A 5 -0.11 -11.64 -0.04
N ASP A 6 0.49 -11.08 1.01
CA ASP A 6 0.69 -9.63 1.15
C ASP A 6 1.67 -9.12 0.11
N GLU A 7 2.73 -9.88 -0.19
CA GLU A 7 3.75 -9.50 -1.17
C GLU A 7 3.09 -9.39 -2.55
N LYS A 8 2.40 -10.45 -2.96
CA LYS A 8 1.65 -10.48 -4.23
C LYS A 8 0.57 -9.41 -4.31
N LEU A 9 -0.16 -9.18 -3.21
CA LEU A 9 -1.17 -8.12 -3.13
C LEU A 9 -0.53 -6.74 -3.40
N ILE A 10 0.62 -6.46 -2.80
CA ILE A 10 1.32 -5.18 -2.99
C ILE A 10 1.83 -5.07 -4.43
N GLU A 11 2.38 -6.13 -5.00
CA GLU A 11 2.85 -6.13 -6.40
C GLU A 11 1.72 -5.83 -7.37
N PHE A 12 0.56 -6.48 -7.24
CA PHE A 12 -0.56 -6.19 -8.13
C PHE A 12 -1.13 -4.77 -7.94
N VAL A 13 -1.16 -4.27 -6.71
CA VAL A 13 -1.59 -2.89 -6.46
C VAL A 13 -0.57 -1.88 -6.97
N ARG A 14 0.73 -2.20 -6.93
CA ARG A 14 1.81 -1.40 -7.51
C ARG A 14 1.61 -1.24 -9.02
N GLU A 15 1.31 -2.33 -9.73
CA GLU A 15 0.99 -2.28 -11.16
C GLU A 15 -0.26 -1.44 -11.44
N ALA A 16 -1.24 -1.49 -10.54
CA ALA A 16 -2.49 -0.75 -10.66
C ALA A 16 -2.42 0.66 -10.03
N GLU A 17 -1.71 1.59 -10.68
CA GLU A 17 -1.57 2.99 -10.25
C GLU A 17 -2.89 3.70 -9.96
N MET A 18 -3.98 3.32 -10.62
CA MET A 18 -5.33 3.85 -10.38
C MET A 18 -5.92 3.55 -8.99
N LEU A 19 -5.41 2.55 -8.27
CA LEU A 19 -5.85 2.22 -6.91
C LEU A 19 -5.27 3.16 -5.86
N TRP A 20 -4.01 3.59 -6.03
CA TRP A 20 -3.28 4.35 -5.03
C TRP A 20 -2.95 5.79 -5.45
N SER A 21 -2.77 6.05 -6.74
CA SER A 21 -2.45 7.38 -7.28
C SER A 21 -3.69 8.27 -7.39
N LYS A 22 -3.79 9.25 -6.49
CA LYS A 22 -4.79 10.33 -6.57
C LYS A 22 -4.58 11.27 -7.76
N LYS A 23 -3.40 11.21 -8.42
CA LYS A 23 -3.07 12.01 -9.61
C LYS A 23 -3.74 11.48 -10.88
N SER A 24 -4.23 10.24 -10.88
CA SER A 24 -4.89 9.68 -12.06
C SER A 24 -6.25 10.34 -12.29
N ARG A 25 -6.51 10.86 -13.51
CA ARG A 25 -7.83 11.40 -13.91
C ARG A 25 -8.96 10.37 -13.74
N TYR A 26 -8.59 9.08 -13.65
CA TYR A 26 -9.49 7.94 -13.48
C TYR A 26 -9.74 7.57 -12.01
N TYR A 27 -9.23 8.32 -11.04
CA TYR A 27 -9.46 8.06 -9.62
C TYR A 27 -10.96 8.11 -9.24
N LYS A 28 -11.77 8.84 -10.02
CA LYS A 28 -13.25 8.90 -9.88
C LYS A 28 -13.99 7.71 -10.52
N ASN A 29 -13.32 6.84 -11.29
CA ASN A 29 -13.96 5.67 -11.90
C ASN A 29 -14.03 4.50 -10.91
N THR A 30 -15.03 4.54 -10.04
CA THR A 30 -15.45 3.42 -9.17
C THR A 30 -15.52 2.07 -9.89
N PRO A 31 -16.15 1.94 -11.09
CA PRO A 31 -16.24 0.63 -11.76
C PRO A 31 -14.87 0.09 -12.21
N MET A 32 -13.94 0.95 -12.60
CA MET A 32 -12.59 0.50 -12.94
C MET A 32 -11.87 -0.02 -11.70
N LYS A 33 -11.95 0.70 -10.57
CA LYS A 33 -11.33 0.25 -9.30
C LYS A 33 -11.84 -1.12 -8.90
N LEU A 34 -13.16 -1.33 -8.98
CA LEU A 34 -13.75 -2.64 -8.69
C LEU A 34 -13.20 -3.71 -9.62
N ARG A 35 -13.12 -3.44 -10.93
CA ARG A 35 -12.60 -4.40 -11.92
C ARG A 35 -11.16 -4.82 -11.63
N ILE A 36 -10.28 -3.88 -11.28
CA ILE A 36 -8.92 -4.21 -10.86
C ILE A 36 -8.95 -5.06 -9.60
N TRP A 37 -9.69 -4.66 -8.57
CA TRP A 37 -9.78 -5.44 -7.34
C TRP A 37 -10.27 -6.86 -7.59
N THR A 38 -11.26 -7.04 -8.47
CA THR A 38 -11.76 -8.35 -8.89
C THR A 38 -10.67 -9.17 -9.59
N GLU A 39 -9.84 -8.54 -10.42
CA GLU A 39 -8.73 -9.22 -11.08
C GLU A 39 -7.64 -9.64 -10.08
N ILE A 40 -7.27 -8.74 -9.16
CA ILE A 40 -6.30 -9.02 -8.07
C ILE A 40 -6.81 -10.15 -7.19
N SER A 41 -8.07 -10.08 -6.76
CA SER A 41 -8.67 -11.09 -5.89
C SER A 41 -8.77 -12.44 -6.60
N GLY A 42 -9.07 -12.45 -7.91
CA GLY A 42 -9.02 -13.65 -8.74
C GLY A 42 -7.62 -14.26 -8.82
N LYS A 43 -6.58 -13.44 -9.01
CA LYS A 43 -5.18 -13.92 -9.01
C LYS A 43 -4.75 -14.49 -7.66
N LEU A 44 -5.21 -13.89 -6.57
CA LEU A 44 -4.89 -14.31 -5.20
C LEU A 44 -5.83 -15.41 -4.67
N ASN A 45 -6.79 -15.89 -5.46
CA ASN A 45 -7.84 -16.82 -5.02
C ASN A 45 -8.54 -16.36 -3.73
N SER A 46 -8.81 -15.06 -3.63
CA SER A 46 -9.45 -14.44 -2.47
C SER A 46 -10.59 -13.51 -2.90
N THR A 47 -11.33 -12.98 -1.93
CA THR A 47 -12.38 -12.02 -2.22
C THR A 47 -11.82 -10.61 -2.33
N VAL A 48 -12.50 -9.77 -3.12
CA VAL A 48 -12.19 -8.35 -3.23
C VAL A 48 -12.15 -7.68 -1.86
N GLU A 49 -13.09 -8.04 -0.99
CA GLU A 49 -13.19 -7.49 0.37
C GLU A 49 -11.98 -7.83 1.23
N GLU A 50 -11.50 -9.08 1.19
CA GLU A 50 -10.28 -9.51 1.89
C GLU A 50 -9.06 -8.75 1.38
N CYS A 51 -8.91 -8.62 0.05
CA CYS A 51 -7.81 -7.88 -0.56
C CYS A 51 -7.81 -6.41 -0.14
N ILE A 52 -8.98 -5.75 -0.15
CA ILE A 52 -9.13 -4.36 0.28
C ILE A 52 -8.82 -4.22 1.77
N ARG A 53 -9.34 -5.12 2.61
CA ARG A 53 -9.12 -5.10 4.06
C ARG A 53 -7.63 -5.25 4.37
N ARG A 54 -6.97 -6.20 3.72
CA ARG A 54 -5.54 -6.46 3.88
C ARG A 54 -4.70 -5.28 3.41
N TRP A 55 -4.98 -4.77 2.21
CA TRP A 55 -4.33 -3.58 1.68
C TRP A 55 -4.48 -2.36 2.59
N LYS A 56 -5.67 -2.16 3.18
CA LYS A 56 -5.92 -1.07 4.14
C LYS A 56 -5.02 -1.21 5.37
N THR A 57 -4.88 -2.41 5.92
CA THR A 57 -3.96 -2.68 7.04
C THR A 57 -2.50 -2.41 6.67
N LEU A 58 -2.07 -2.85 5.48
CA LEU A 58 -0.71 -2.62 4.98
C LEU A 58 -0.41 -1.12 4.83
N ARG A 59 -1.32 -0.38 4.20
CA ARG A 59 -1.21 1.05 3.98
C ARG A 59 -1.22 1.85 5.29
N ASP A 60 -2.06 1.46 6.25
CA ASP A 60 -2.10 2.10 7.58
C ASP A 60 -0.76 1.94 8.29
N ARG A 61 -0.21 0.72 8.30
CA ARG A 61 1.12 0.43 8.86
C ARG A 61 2.20 1.24 8.15
N TYR A 62 2.21 1.26 6.81
CA TYR A 62 3.13 2.06 6.01
C TYR A 62 3.07 3.55 6.37
N THR A 63 1.87 4.12 6.49
CA THR A 63 1.68 5.54 6.82
C THR A 63 2.26 5.88 8.20
N ARG A 64 2.11 4.98 9.19
CA ARG A 64 2.71 5.15 10.52
C ARG A 64 4.24 5.11 10.44
N GLU A 65 4.80 4.19 9.66
CA GLU A 65 6.26 4.06 9.52
C GLU A 65 6.87 5.27 8.77
N ILE A 66 6.22 5.77 7.71
CA ILE A 66 6.66 6.99 7.02
C ILE A 66 6.54 8.23 7.91
N LYS A 67 5.43 8.40 8.65
CA LYS A 67 5.28 9.51 9.60
C LYS A 67 6.36 9.49 10.69
N LYS A 68 6.76 8.30 11.16
CA LYS A 68 7.88 8.17 12.10
C LYS A 68 9.22 8.52 11.45
N LYS A 69 9.45 8.14 10.19
CA LYS A 69 10.66 8.52 9.43
C LYS A 69 10.75 10.03 9.17
N ASP A 70 9.61 10.71 8.96
CA ASP A 70 9.56 12.15 8.64
C ASP A 70 9.59 13.06 9.89
N MET A 71 9.30 12.51 11.08
CA MET A 71 9.35 13.28 12.33
C MET A 71 10.81 13.49 12.77
N PRO A 72 11.27 14.75 12.97
CA PRO A 72 12.63 15.02 13.43
C PRO A 72 12.82 14.45 14.83
N SER A 73 13.81 13.56 14.97
CA SER A 73 14.02 12.77 16.18
C SER A 73 14.45 13.65 17.34
N GLY A 74 13.61 13.69 18.37
CA GLY A 74 13.95 14.16 19.71
C GLY A 74 13.66 13.09 20.73
N SER A 75 14.14 11.85 20.54
CA SER A 75 14.49 10.90 21.62
C SER A 75 14.73 9.49 21.07
N ALA A 76 15.92 8.98 21.42
CA ALA A 76 16.23 7.59 21.73
C ALA A 76 15.71 6.48 20.79
N GLY A 77 16.58 6.05 19.89
CA GLY A 77 17.10 4.68 19.90
C GLY A 77 16.08 3.55 20.00
N CYS A 78 15.67 3.04 18.85
CA CYS A 78 15.47 1.61 18.61
C CYS A 78 15.38 1.43 17.10
N SER A 79 16.45 0.93 16.48
CA SER A 79 16.37 0.37 15.13
C SER A 79 15.40 -0.80 15.16
N ARG A 80 14.11 -0.52 15.00
CA ARG A 80 13.09 -1.55 14.85
C ARG A 80 13.35 -2.25 13.52
N PRO A 81 13.06 -3.55 13.42
CA PRO A 81 13.21 -4.28 12.17
C PRO A 81 12.43 -3.52 11.10
N GLU A 82 13.14 -3.07 10.06
CA GLU A 82 12.51 -2.48 8.90
C GLU A 82 11.48 -3.47 8.41
N TRP A 83 10.23 -3.02 8.34
CA TRP A 83 9.15 -3.88 7.89
C TRP A 83 9.48 -4.33 6.46
N SER A 84 9.55 -5.63 6.19
CA SER A 84 10.05 -6.15 4.90
C SER A 84 9.26 -5.59 3.70
N PHE A 85 7.96 -5.35 3.90
CA PHE A 85 7.08 -4.72 2.93
C PHE A 85 7.27 -3.22 2.75
N LEU A 86 8.02 -2.54 3.62
CA LEU A 86 8.28 -1.11 3.53
C LEU A 86 8.99 -0.76 2.22
N ALA A 87 9.97 -1.58 1.82
CA ALA A 87 10.66 -1.43 0.54
C ALA A 87 9.70 -1.63 -0.64
N THR A 88 8.88 -2.68 -0.59
CA THR A 88 7.89 -2.97 -1.64
C THR A 88 6.80 -1.91 -1.71
N LEU A 89 6.45 -1.25 -0.60
CA LEU A 89 5.47 -0.16 -0.51
C LEU A 89 6.09 1.22 -0.73
N GLU A 90 7.40 1.32 -1.00
CA GLU A 90 8.09 2.60 -1.18
C GLU A 90 7.50 3.43 -2.34
N PHE A 91 6.99 2.78 -3.38
CA PHE A 91 6.34 3.47 -4.50
C PHE A 91 5.14 4.33 -4.06
N LEU A 92 4.47 3.99 -2.95
CA LEU A 92 3.39 4.80 -2.41
C LEU A 92 3.88 6.13 -1.86
N LYS A 93 5.16 6.26 -1.47
CA LYS A 93 5.73 7.48 -0.90
C LYS A 93 5.42 8.68 -1.78
N ASP A 94 5.64 8.59 -3.09
CA ASP A 94 5.38 9.69 -4.05
C ASP A 94 3.90 10.13 -4.08
N SER A 95 2.96 9.21 -3.87
CA SER A 95 1.53 9.54 -3.82
C SER A 95 1.05 10.05 -2.47
N VAL A 96 1.72 9.65 -1.38
CA VAL A 96 1.29 9.92 -0.01
C VAL A 96 1.95 11.18 0.55
N THR A 97 3.16 11.51 0.13
CA THR A 97 3.79 12.78 0.49
C THR A 97 3.10 13.92 -0.28
N PRO A 98 2.43 14.87 0.39
CA PRO A 98 2.10 16.12 -0.27
C PRO A 98 3.41 16.76 -0.73
N ARG A 99 3.45 17.21 -1.99
CA ARG A 99 4.58 17.94 -2.55
C ARG A 99 4.94 19.07 -1.58
N ARG A 100 6.19 19.08 -1.15
CA ARG A 100 6.80 20.18 -0.41
C ARG A 100 7.02 21.38 -1.34
#